data_AF-A0A0P7ZBQ8-F1
#
_entry.id   AF-A0A0P7ZBQ8-F1
#
_cell.length_a   1.000
_cell.length_b   1.000
_cell.length_c   1.000
_cell.angle_alpha   90.00
_cell.angle_beta   90.00
_cell.angle_gamma   90.00
#
_symmetry.space_group_name_H-M   'P 1'
#
loop_
_entity.id
_entity.type
_entity.pdbx_description
1 polymer ?
#
loop_
_entity_poly.entity_id
_entity_poly.type
_entity_poly.pdbx_seq_one_letter_code
_entity_poly.pdbx_strand_id
1 'polypeptide(L)'
;MIRILIVDNQAGWHQALSKSFELVNLFDRFTCSVENVDSCKSVKKALANNDYDLVIVTDVLNTTLEYPVYEGLHIINYINNNYSYIYKILINNCELESQKTYYNMFKEYKVDNSEIFVKTKINVKKLTDAVILLLQMMERFTNGYGLLIGVGYRNSSRALPVTVSDAKKLRELLTNPRLAAYPREQVQVFTEEISKKDNILAGLDALANQVKENPEATVWIYYSGHGLFCEQTQEYFLIPYGYSLQEIKKTSISSQEWSQKIQKIQAKKLMVWLDCCHAGGMLSKELDGLPFRESPPPKGILEGLASGAGRVVIASCKEKQKSYILPGATNSVFTTCLLEVLQGQGLTDSNDEYIRFFQIMSYLYKKVPELVKTKPQNPILVSGEGIDDNFAVCCRPRKGVAIDQSGEPAGQTDTKREANFETNKIGTTSDSLSQILKNQLQDLCSQLSLLNQKIGKLERAKIINANPLLEFDIEQNISKLKEDRKSLEIEIEDLNRRLSESRSSLE
;
A
#
# COMPACT_ATOMS: atom_id res chain seq x y z
N MET A 1 12.07 -15.27 1.82
CA MET A 1 13.37 -15.48 1.12
C MET A 1 13.72 -14.22 0.34
N ILE A 2 14.91 -13.66 0.55
CA ILE A 2 15.44 -12.44 -0.10
C ILE A 2 16.21 -12.85 -1.36
N ARG A 3 15.89 -12.27 -2.51
CA ARG A 3 16.56 -12.57 -3.79
C ARG A 3 17.52 -11.46 -4.16
N ILE A 4 18.80 -11.80 -4.28
CA ILE A 4 19.88 -10.86 -4.64
C ILE A 4 20.42 -11.24 -6.02
N LEU A 5 20.45 -10.28 -6.95
CA LEU A 5 21.11 -10.45 -8.25
C LEU A 5 22.47 -9.75 -8.23
N ILE A 6 23.54 -10.48 -8.47
CA ILE A 6 24.90 -9.94 -8.64
C ILE A 6 25.19 -9.81 -10.13
N VAL A 7 25.70 -8.66 -10.55
CA VAL A 7 26.13 -8.37 -11.91
C VAL A 7 27.64 -8.19 -11.89
N ASP A 8 28.35 -9.25 -12.26
CA ASP A 8 29.80 -9.29 -12.27
C ASP A 8 30.30 -10.23 -13.36
N ASN A 9 31.26 -9.79 -14.16
CA ASN A 9 31.92 -10.62 -15.17
C ASN A 9 32.99 -11.57 -14.56
N GLN A 10 33.36 -11.37 -13.29
CA GLN A 10 34.29 -12.20 -12.54
C GLN A 10 33.54 -13.13 -11.58
N ALA A 11 33.61 -14.43 -11.85
CA ALA A 11 32.97 -15.45 -11.01
C ALA A 11 33.44 -15.45 -9.53
N GLY A 12 34.62 -14.92 -9.24
CA GLY A 12 35.20 -14.89 -7.89
C GLY A 12 34.40 -14.05 -6.89
N TRP A 13 33.82 -12.92 -7.32
CA TRP A 13 33.00 -12.06 -6.46
C TRP A 13 31.67 -12.69 -6.10
N HIS A 14 31.01 -13.29 -7.09
CA HIS A 14 29.79 -14.07 -6.87
C HIS A 14 30.01 -15.19 -5.86
N GLN A 15 31.09 -15.97 -6.00
CA GLN A 15 31.41 -17.05 -5.06
C GLN A 15 31.69 -16.52 -3.65
N ALA A 16 32.43 -15.41 -3.52
CA ALA A 16 32.75 -14.81 -2.23
C ALA A 16 31.51 -14.27 -1.51
N LEU A 17 30.64 -13.55 -2.23
CA LEU A 17 29.40 -13.00 -1.67
C LEU A 17 28.39 -14.09 -1.32
N SER A 18 28.21 -15.08 -2.20
CA SER A 18 27.31 -16.22 -1.93
C SER A 18 27.72 -16.95 -0.66
N LYS A 19 29.01 -17.26 -0.51
CA LYS A 19 29.55 -17.90 0.70
C LYS A 19 29.38 -17.03 1.95
N SER A 20 29.53 -15.70 1.82
CA SER A 20 29.30 -14.76 2.92
C SER A 20 27.83 -14.77 3.38
N PHE A 21 26.88 -14.72 2.44
CA PHE A 21 25.45 -14.79 2.76
C PHE A 21 25.01 -16.16 3.28
N GLU A 22 25.60 -17.26 2.80
CA GLU A 22 25.38 -18.61 3.37
C GLU A 22 25.82 -18.69 4.84
N LEU A 23 26.99 -18.12 5.16
CA LEU A 23 27.48 -18.05 6.54
C LEU A 23 26.57 -17.23 7.44
N VAL A 24 25.93 -16.18 6.93
CA VAL A 24 25.01 -15.33 7.69
C VAL A 24 23.63 -15.98 7.85
N ASN A 25 23.12 -16.69 6.83
CA ASN A 25 21.87 -17.45 6.90
C ASN A 25 21.89 -18.47 8.05
N LEU A 26 23.06 -18.98 8.43
CA LEU A 26 23.26 -19.88 9.57
C LEU A 26 23.02 -19.21 10.94
N PHE A 27 23.12 -17.89 11.05
CA PHE A 27 23.05 -17.16 12.33
C PHE A 27 21.81 -16.28 12.53
N ASP A 28 21.23 -15.69 11.48
CA ASP A 28 20.23 -14.59 11.64
C ASP A 28 18.79 -14.90 11.17
N ARG A 29 18.40 -16.17 10.97
CA ARG A 29 17.04 -16.59 10.54
C ARG A 29 16.52 -15.93 9.24
N PHE A 30 17.38 -15.37 8.40
CA PHE A 30 17.01 -14.95 7.05
C PHE A 30 17.40 -16.03 6.04
N THR A 31 16.60 -16.16 4.98
CA THR A 31 16.92 -17.01 3.82
C THR A 31 17.21 -16.11 2.63
N CYS A 32 18.42 -16.17 2.11
CA CYS A 32 18.85 -15.41 0.93
C CYS A 32 19.19 -16.35 -0.24
N SER A 33 18.72 -16.03 -1.45
CA SER A 33 19.17 -16.66 -2.69
C SER A 33 19.95 -15.64 -3.53
N VAL A 34 21.15 -16.02 -3.92
CA VAL A 34 22.04 -15.17 -4.71
C VAL A 34 22.12 -15.75 -6.12
N GLU A 35 21.79 -14.95 -7.12
CA GLU A 35 21.97 -15.27 -8.54
C GLU A 35 23.02 -14.34 -9.13
N ASN A 36 23.74 -14.79 -10.16
CA ASN A 36 24.72 -13.97 -10.87
C ASN A 36 24.45 -13.92 -12.37
N VAL A 37 24.69 -12.74 -12.94
CA VAL A 37 24.74 -12.51 -14.37
C VAL A 37 26.04 -11.83 -14.74
N ASP A 38 26.56 -12.21 -15.90
CA ASP A 38 27.88 -11.83 -16.40
C ASP A 38 27.94 -10.47 -17.09
N SER A 39 26.78 -9.87 -17.40
CA SER A 39 26.72 -8.68 -18.24
C SER A 39 25.40 -7.91 -18.13
N CYS A 40 25.42 -6.63 -18.45
CA CYS A 40 24.25 -5.73 -18.45
C CYS A 40 23.10 -6.22 -19.34
N LYS A 41 23.43 -6.86 -20.47
CA LYS A 41 22.44 -7.44 -21.38
C LYS A 41 21.71 -8.61 -20.73
N SER A 42 22.43 -9.43 -19.97
CA SER A 42 21.88 -10.51 -19.16
C SER A 42 21.04 -9.98 -17.99
N VAL A 43 21.41 -8.83 -17.38
CA VAL A 43 20.62 -8.17 -16.31
C VAL A 43 19.20 -7.86 -16.78
N LYS A 44 19.03 -7.18 -17.92
CA LYS A 44 17.69 -6.82 -18.43
C LYS A 44 16.80 -8.04 -18.62
N LYS A 45 17.38 -9.16 -19.09
CA LYS A 45 16.67 -10.44 -19.24
C LYS A 45 16.35 -11.08 -17.90
N ALA A 46 17.26 -11.02 -16.92
CA ALA A 46 17.02 -11.55 -15.58
C ALA A 46 15.91 -10.77 -14.86
N LEU A 47 15.96 -9.44 -14.90
CA LEU A 47 14.97 -8.56 -14.28
C LEU A 47 13.59 -8.62 -14.97
N ALA A 48 13.52 -9.05 -16.23
CA ALA A 48 12.25 -9.24 -16.93
C ALA A 48 11.53 -10.55 -16.55
N ASN A 49 12.27 -11.55 -16.06
CA ASN A 49 11.76 -12.90 -15.82
C ASN A 49 11.68 -13.26 -14.33
N ASN A 50 12.45 -12.58 -13.47
CA ASN A 50 12.56 -12.85 -12.04
C ASN A 50 12.46 -11.53 -11.25
N ASP A 51 11.86 -11.56 -10.05
CA ASP A 51 11.88 -10.40 -9.14
C ASP A 51 13.10 -10.50 -8.20
N TYR A 52 13.84 -9.41 -8.00
CA TYR A 52 14.95 -9.37 -7.04
C TYR A 52 14.73 -8.24 -6.04
N ASP A 53 15.04 -8.50 -4.77
CA ASP A 53 14.92 -7.54 -3.67
C ASP A 53 16.12 -6.55 -3.66
N LEU A 54 17.28 -7.00 -4.16
CA LEU A 54 18.51 -6.21 -4.24
C LEU A 54 19.30 -6.59 -5.50
N VAL A 55 19.87 -5.60 -6.19
CA VAL A 55 20.78 -5.84 -7.33
C VAL A 55 22.14 -5.24 -7.01
N ILE A 56 23.19 -6.05 -7.06
CA ILE A 56 24.57 -5.64 -6.78
C ILE A 56 25.34 -5.66 -8.08
N VAL A 57 25.87 -4.52 -8.51
CA VAL A 57 26.66 -4.38 -9.74
C VAL A 57 28.11 -4.08 -9.37
N THR A 58 28.98 -5.05 -9.60
CA THR A 58 30.40 -4.97 -9.26
C THR A 58 31.31 -4.83 -10.48
N ASP A 59 30.77 -4.98 -11.70
CA ASP A 59 31.46 -4.69 -12.96
C ASP A 59 31.39 -3.21 -13.37
N VAL A 60 32.38 -2.75 -14.13
CA VAL A 60 32.39 -1.40 -14.73
C VAL A 60 31.32 -1.35 -15.82
N LEU A 61 30.28 -0.55 -15.62
CA LEU A 61 29.20 -0.33 -16.59
C LEU A 61 29.69 0.47 -17.80
N ASN A 62 30.60 -0.09 -18.60
CA ASN A 62 30.93 0.51 -19.87
C ASN A 62 29.84 0.19 -20.89
N THR A 63 29.15 1.25 -21.32
CA THR A 63 28.30 1.34 -22.52
C THR A 63 26.98 0.56 -22.51
N THR A 64 25.86 1.25 -22.25
CA THR A 64 24.52 1.10 -22.92
C THR A 64 23.36 1.82 -22.22
N LEU A 65 23.59 2.54 -21.11
CA LEU A 65 22.58 3.43 -20.53
C LEU A 65 22.88 4.86 -20.99
N GLU A 66 21.89 5.59 -21.50
CA GLU A 66 21.95 7.03 -21.84
C GLU A 66 22.12 7.92 -20.59
N TYR A 67 22.66 7.38 -19.50
CA TYR A 67 22.81 8.05 -18.22
C TYR A 67 24.30 8.13 -17.86
N PRO A 68 24.78 9.28 -17.38
CA PRO A 68 26.18 9.46 -17.03
C PRO A 68 26.53 8.57 -15.83
N VAL A 69 27.58 7.75 -15.99
CA VAL A 69 28.09 6.82 -14.98
C VAL A 69 29.11 7.56 -14.13
N TYR A 70 28.90 7.61 -12.81
CA TYR A 70 29.86 8.18 -11.86
C TYR A 70 30.24 7.15 -10.79
N GLU A 71 31.48 7.26 -10.33
CA GLU A 71 32.14 6.33 -9.41
C GLU A 71 31.57 6.44 -7.99
N GLY A 72 31.46 5.33 -7.27
CA GLY A 72 31.14 5.23 -5.84
C GLY A 72 30.17 4.08 -5.52
N LEU A 73 30.03 3.74 -4.23
CA LEU A 73 28.96 2.86 -3.71
C LEU A 73 27.62 3.58 -3.78
N HIS A 74 26.98 3.57 -4.95
CA HIS A 74 25.68 4.20 -5.16
C HIS A 74 24.56 3.19 -4.97
N ILE A 75 23.45 3.61 -4.38
CA ILE A 75 22.16 2.90 -4.44
C ILE A 75 21.33 3.60 -5.53
N ILE A 76 21.37 3.10 -6.77
CA ILE A 76 20.58 3.71 -7.85
C ILE A 76 19.19 3.09 -7.88
N ASN A 77 18.19 3.97 -7.82
CA ASN A 77 16.80 3.68 -8.07
C ASN A 77 16.56 3.45 -9.59
N TYR A 78 16.68 2.23 -10.11
CA TYR A 78 16.30 1.95 -11.51
C TYR A 78 14.78 1.82 -11.61
N ILE A 79 14.16 2.61 -12.48
CA ILE A 79 12.73 2.55 -12.82
C ILE A 79 12.64 1.85 -14.18
N ASN A 80 11.99 0.68 -14.22
CA ASN A 80 11.67 0.03 -15.48
C ASN A 80 10.32 0.57 -15.99
N ASN A 81 10.27 1.14 -17.19
CA ASN A 81 9.04 1.72 -17.73
C ASN A 81 7.88 0.72 -17.93
N ASN A 82 8.13 -0.59 -17.81
CA ASN A 82 7.09 -1.63 -17.88
C ASN A 82 6.58 -2.09 -16.51
N TYR A 83 7.26 -1.75 -15.41
CA TYR A 83 6.84 -2.11 -14.06
C TYR A 83 7.32 -1.05 -13.07
N SER A 84 6.41 -0.49 -12.28
CA SER A 84 6.63 0.54 -11.26
C SER A 84 7.42 0.01 -10.04
N TYR A 85 8.64 -0.43 -10.28
CA TYR A 85 9.62 -0.83 -9.27
C TYR A 85 10.85 0.04 -9.34
N ILE A 86 11.42 0.24 -8.15
CA ILE A 86 12.70 0.89 -7.95
C ILE A 86 13.67 -0.23 -7.53
N TYR A 87 14.73 -0.47 -8.29
CA TYR A 87 15.82 -1.34 -7.83
C TYR A 87 16.73 -0.58 -6.87
N LYS A 88 17.39 -1.27 -5.93
CA LYS A 88 18.58 -0.72 -5.27
C LYS A 88 19.77 -1.33 -5.99
N ILE A 89 20.39 -0.58 -6.91
CA ILE A 89 21.60 -1.00 -7.63
C ILE A 89 22.79 -0.57 -6.80
N LEU A 90 23.61 -1.50 -6.32
CA LEU A 90 24.86 -1.22 -5.61
C LEU A 90 26.02 -1.19 -6.60
N ILE A 91 26.56 -0.02 -6.97
CA ILE A 91 27.68 0.10 -7.92
C ILE A 91 29.02 0.13 -7.17
N ASN A 92 30.06 -0.52 -7.67
CA ASN A 92 31.40 -0.44 -7.08
C ASN A 92 32.40 0.16 -8.08
N ASN A 93 32.73 1.45 -7.97
CA ASN A 93 34.01 1.97 -8.47
C ASN A 93 34.43 3.28 -7.75
N CYS A 94 35.67 3.76 -7.83
CA CYS A 94 36.21 4.82 -6.94
C CYS A 94 36.61 6.12 -7.67
N GLU A 95 35.96 7.25 -7.35
CA GLU A 95 36.47 8.65 -7.25
C GLU A 95 35.29 9.67 -7.26
N LEU A 96 35.07 10.37 -6.14
CA LEU A 96 34.15 11.51 -6.06
C LEU A 96 34.87 12.65 -5.33
N GLU A 97 35.23 13.69 -6.07
CA GLU A 97 36.17 14.72 -5.60
C GLU A 97 35.52 15.85 -4.77
N SER A 98 34.19 15.96 -4.61
CA SER A 98 33.62 17.05 -3.80
C SER A 98 32.26 16.81 -3.12
N GLN A 99 32.13 17.36 -1.90
CA GLN A 99 30.89 17.40 -1.09
C GLN A 99 29.72 18.15 -1.77
N LYS A 100 30.01 19.04 -2.72
CA LYS A 100 28.99 19.83 -3.43
C LYS A 100 28.32 19.01 -4.53
N THR A 101 29.08 18.14 -5.20
CA THR A 101 28.56 17.15 -6.17
C THR A 101 27.65 16.13 -5.47
N TYR A 102 28.02 15.71 -4.26
CA TYR A 102 27.23 14.84 -3.38
C TYR A 102 25.80 15.37 -3.13
N TYR A 103 25.66 16.62 -2.65
CA TYR A 103 24.34 17.19 -2.34
C TYR A 103 23.45 17.41 -3.57
N ASN A 104 24.04 17.72 -4.72
CA ASN A 104 23.28 17.90 -5.96
C ASN A 104 22.65 16.58 -6.42
N MET A 105 23.32 15.44 -6.25
CA MET A 105 22.78 14.13 -6.60
C MET A 105 21.58 13.73 -5.73
N PHE A 106 21.59 14.00 -4.41
CA PHE A 106 20.40 13.74 -3.56
C PHE A 106 19.17 14.52 -4.02
N LYS A 107 19.40 15.76 -4.44
CA LYS A 107 18.35 16.66 -4.90
C LYS A 107 17.84 16.28 -6.30
N GLU A 108 18.72 15.81 -7.17
CA GLU A 108 18.41 15.37 -8.54
C GLU A 108 17.63 14.05 -8.56
N TYR A 109 18.00 13.08 -7.73
CA TYR A 109 17.43 11.72 -7.75
C TYR A 109 16.39 11.41 -6.64
N LYS A 110 16.04 12.40 -5.81
CA LYS A 110 15.01 12.31 -4.74
C LYS A 110 15.16 11.07 -3.83
N VAL A 111 16.38 10.82 -3.35
CA VAL A 111 16.68 9.66 -2.49
C VAL A 111 16.33 9.99 -1.03
N ASP A 112 15.37 9.25 -0.44
CA ASP A 112 15.05 9.35 0.98
C ASP A 112 16.06 8.55 1.82
N ASN A 113 16.84 9.30 2.61
CA ASN A 113 17.67 8.88 3.74
C ASN A 113 18.57 7.65 3.50
N SER A 114 19.84 7.89 3.18
CA SER A 114 20.87 6.85 3.10
C SER A 114 22.13 7.31 3.81
N GLU A 115 22.49 6.65 4.91
CA GLU A 115 23.89 6.61 5.35
C GLU A 115 24.70 5.94 4.23
N ILE A 116 25.33 6.75 3.38
CA ILE A 116 26.19 6.24 2.30
C ILE A 116 27.59 6.02 2.88
N PHE A 117 28.04 4.76 2.88
CA PHE A 117 29.42 4.44 3.19
C PHE A 117 30.32 4.81 2.01
N VAL A 118 30.91 6.01 2.03
CA VAL A 118 32.03 6.35 1.15
C VAL A 118 33.30 5.84 1.81
N LYS A 119 33.86 4.72 1.31
CA LYS A 119 35.23 4.32 1.69
C LYS A 119 35.95 3.58 0.57
N THR A 120 37.17 4.01 0.32
CA THR A 120 38.18 3.33 -0.49
C THR A 120 38.43 1.92 0.06
N LYS A 121 38.30 0.91 -0.82
CA LYS A 121 38.42 -0.55 -0.55
C LYS A 121 37.41 -1.12 0.45
N ILE A 122 36.24 -1.52 -0.04
CA ILE A 122 35.24 -2.26 0.74
C ILE A 122 35.60 -3.77 0.74
N ASN A 123 35.83 -4.33 1.93
CA ASN A 123 35.96 -5.78 2.13
C ASN A 123 34.57 -6.42 2.06
N VAL A 124 34.46 -7.59 1.41
CA VAL A 124 33.24 -8.42 1.30
C VAL A 124 32.44 -8.46 2.61
N LYS A 125 33.09 -8.66 3.76
CA LYS A 125 32.41 -8.70 5.06
C LYS A 125 31.65 -7.40 5.38
N LYS A 126 32.27 -6.23 5.15
CA LYS A 126 31.64 -4.92 5.40
C LYS A 126 30.47 -4.66 4.45
N LEU A 127 30.58 -5.12 3.19
CA LEU A 127 29.49 -5.04 2.24
C LEU A 127 28.32 -5.93 2.67
N THR A 128 28.60 -7.17 3.07
CA THR A 128 27.60 -8.09 3.60
C THR A 128 26.93 -7.51 4.85
N ASP A 129 27.70 -6.99 5.81
CA ASP A 129 27.17 -6.36 7.04
C ASP A 129 26.27 -5.16 6.73
N ALA A 130 26.66 -4.29 5.78
CA ALA A 130 25.85 -3.13 5.38
C ALA A 130 24.56 -3.54 4.64
N VAL A 131 24.64 -4.57 3.78
CA VAL A 131 23.46 -5.14 3.12
C VAL A 131 22.53 -5.78 4.14
N ILE A 132 23.04 -6.52 5.12
CA ILE A 132 22.25 -7.09 6.22
C ILE A 132 21.57 -5.99 7.00
N LEU A 133 22.31 -4.95 7.41
CA LEU A 133 21.75 -3.81 8.13
C LEU A 133 20.64 -3.14 7.32
N LEU A 134 20.85 -2.91 6.02
CA LEU A 134 19.86 -2.31 5.12
C LEU A 134 18.63 -3.21 4.92
N LEU A 135 18.80 -4.53 4.91
CA LEU A 135 17.70 -5.50 4.83
C LEU A 135 16.96 -5.64 6.16
N GLN A 136 17.64 -5.51 7.29
CA GLN A 136 17.06 -5.46 8.64
C GLN A 136 16.28 -4.15 8.86
N MET A 137 16.71 -3.05 8.23
CA MET A 137 16.03 -1.75 8.22
C MET A 137 14.87 -1.66 7.21
N MET A 138 14.60 -2.71 6.43
CA MET A 138 13.36 -2.79 5.65
C MET A 138 12.24 -3.22 6.59
N GLU A 139 11.41 -2.26 7.00
CA GLU A 139 10.19 -2.53 7.74
C GLU A 139 9.38 -3.61 7.04
N ARG A 140 9.07 -4.67 7.79
CA ARG A 140 8.20 -5.75 7.34
C ARG A 140 7.00 -5.77 8.25
N PHE A 141 5.84 -5.98 7.66
CA PHE A 141 4.64 -6.31 8.39
C PHE A 141 4.69 -7.81 8.73
N THR A 142 5.64 -8.21 9.58
CA THR A 142 6.05 -9.62 9.81
C THR A 142 4.92 -10.52 10.32
N ASN A 143 3.90 -9.92 10.95
CA ASN A 143 2.71 -10.58 11.45
C ASN A 143 1.56 -10.61 10.42
N GLY A 144 1.80 -10.19 9.18
CA GLY A 144 0.82 -10.14 8.11
C GLY A 144 0.71 -11.46 7.36
N TYR A 145 -0.48 -12.06 7.37
CA TYR A 145 -0.81 -13.26 6.61
C TYR A 145 -1.94 -12.97 5.63
N GLY A 146 -1.99 -13.70 4.51
CA GLY A 146 -3.05 -13.51 3.54
C GLY A 146 -3.43 -14.73 2.73
N LEU A 147 -4.73 -14.83 2.42
CA LEU A 147 -5.28 -15.75 1.42
C LEU A 147 -6.14 -14.95 0.45
N LEU A 148 -5.65 -14.81 -0.78
CA LEU A 148 -6.27 -14.00 -1.82
C LEU A 148 -6.87 -14.92 -2.90
N ILE A 149 -8.17 -14.83 -3.13
CA ILE A 149 -8.91 -15.74 -4.00
C ILE A 149 -9.52 -14.93 -5.14
N GLY A 150 -9.11 -15.24 -6.37
CA GLY A 150 -9.64 -14.61 -7.59
C GLY A 150 -10.12 -15.69 -8.55
N VAL A 151 -11.44 -15.92 -8.63
CA VAL A 151 -11.95 -17.23 -9.08
C VAL A 151 -11.62 -17.57 -10.53
N GLY A 152 -11.69 -16.63 -11.48
CA GLY A 152 -11.32 -16.88 -12.87
C GLY A 152 -12.09 -18.03 -13.55
N TYR A 153 -13.38 -17.83 -13.84
CA TYR A 153 -14.24 -18.85 -14.45
C TYR A 153 -13.82 -19.22 -15.89
N ARG A 154 -13.81 -20.53 -16.22
CA ARG A 154 -13.46 -21.08 -17.56
C ARG A 154 -14.71 -21.39 -18.38
N ASN A 155 -14.62 -21.28 -19.71
CA ASN A 155 -15.58 -21.76 -20.73
C ASN A 155 -17.03 -21.27 -20.66
N SER A 156 -17.32 -20.26 -19.88
CA SER A 156 -18.54 -19.49 -20.03
C SER A 156 -18.21 -18.29 -20.94
N SER A 157 -19.17 -17.74 -21.69
CA SER A 157 -19.05 -16.49 -22.48
C SER A 157 -18.83 -15.23 -21.59
N ARG A 158 -18.13 -15.43 -20.49
CA ARG A 158 -18.33 -14.89 -19.14
C ARG A 158 -17.06 -15.05 -18.29
N ALA A 159 -15.90 -15.21 -18.94
CA ALA A 159 -14.62 -15.16 -18.24
C ALA A 159 -14.53 -13.81 -17.52
N LEU A 160 -14.30 -13.84 -16.21
CA LEU A 160 -13.96 -12.65 -15.42
C LEU A 160 -12.45 -12.66 -15.15
N PRO A 161 -11.60 -12.41 -16.16
CA PRO A 161 -10.16 -12.32 -15.94
C PRO A 161 -9.81 -11.22 -14.92
N VAL A 162 -10.72 -10.26 -14.73
CA VAL A 162 -10.62 -9.22 -13.72
C VAL A 162 -10.53 -9.80 -12.31
N THR A 163 -11.29 -10.84 -11.96
CA THR A 163 -11.20 -11.46 -10.60
C THR A 163 -9.81 -12.03 -10.33
N VAL A 164 -9.16 -12.59 -11.36
CA VAL A 164 -7.79 -13.09 -11.31
C VAL A 164 -6.80 -11.93 -11.20
N SER A 165 -7.02 -10.85 -11.96
CA SER A 165 -6.22 -9.63 -11.87
C SER A 165 -6.28 -9.01 -10.49
N ASP A 166 -7.48 -8.88 -9.91
CA ASP A 166 -7.72 -8.30 -8.59
C ASP A 166 -6.86 -9.00 -7.52
N ALA A 167 -6.96 -10.33 -7.43
CA ALA A 167 -6.23 -11.13 -6.45
C ALA A 167 -4.71 -11.09 -6.69
N LYS A 168 -4.25 -11.12 -7.96
CA LYS A 168 -2.83 -11.04 -8.30
C LYS A 168 -2.23 -9.67 -7.98
N LYS A 169 -2.93 -8.57 -8.31
CA LYS A 169 -2.49 -7.20 -8.05
C LYS A 169 -2.47 -6.89 -6.55
N LEU A 170 -3.45 -7.38 -5.79
CA LEU A 170 -3.40 -7.30 -4.33
C LEU A 170 -2.23 -8.09 -3.75
N ARG A 171 -1.92 -9.29 -4.25
CA ARG A 171 -0.73 -10.04 -3.81
C ARG A 171 0.55 -9.26 -4.06
N GLU A 172 0.70 -8.75 -5.29
CA GLU A 172 1.85 -7.96 -5.72
C GLU A 172 2.06 -6.76 -4.78
N LEU A 173 0.99 -6.03 -4.46
CA LEU A 173 1.04 -4.90 -3.54
C LEU A 173 1.34 -5.33 -2.10
N LEU A 174 0.58 -6.29 -1.56
CA LEU A 174 0.71 -6.73 -0.17
C LEU A 174 2.12 -7.22 0.14
N THR A 175 2.71 -7.97 -0.78
CA THR A 175 4.04 -8.55 -0.62
C THR A 175 5.18 -7.62 -1.03
N ASN A 176 4.88 -6.42 -1.51
CA ASN A 176 5.90 -5.44 -1.87
C ASN A 176 6.50 -4.81 -0.60
N PRO A 177 7.81 -4.98 -0.32
CA PRO A 177 8.46 -4.46 0.89
C PRO A 177 8.47 -2.94 1.00
N ARG A 178 8.16 -2.21 -0.08
CA ARG A 178 8.09 -0.73 -0.08
C ARG A 178 6.68 -0.19 0.11
N LEU A 179 5.68 -1.06 0.06
CA LEU A 179 4.26 -0.73 0.22
C LEU A 179 3.78 -1.36 1.53
N ALA A 180 2.98 -2.42 1.44
CA ALA A 180 2.36 -3.07 2.58
C ALA A 180 3.28 -4.05 3.33
N ALA A 181 4.35 -4.51 2.68
CA ALA A 181 5.46 -5.27 3.27
C ALA A 181 5.09 -6.57 4.02
N TYR A 182 4.06 -7.29 3.59
CA TYR A 182 3.75 -8.63 4.06
C TYR A 182 4.83 -9.62 3.57
N PRO A 183 5.27 -10.59 4.39
CA PRO A 183 6.17 -11.64 3.93
C PRO A 183 5.54 -12.46 2.81
N ARG A 184 6.26 -12.61 1.69
CA ARG A 184 5.73 -13.25 0.46
C ARG A 184 5.25 -14.67 0.68
N GLU A 185 5.93 -15.42 1.55
CA GLU A 185 5.58 -16.78 1.96
C GLU A 185 4.32 -16.87 2.82
N GLN A 186 3.90 -15.78 3.46
CA GLN A 186 2.69 -15.70 4.30
C GLN A 186 1.45 -15.26 3.51
N VAL A 187 1.61 -14.90 2.22
CA VAL A 187 0.50 -14.46 1.34
C VAL A 187 0.31 -15.43 0.18
N GLN A 188 -0.74 -16.23 0.28
CA GLN A 188 -1.16 -17.19 -0.74
C GLN A 188 -2.15 -16.54 -1.73
N VAL A 189 -2.12 -17.00 -2.98
CA VAL A 189 -3.09 -16.61 -4.00
C VAL A 189 -3.64 -17.82 -4.73
N PHE A 190 -4.97 -17.96 -4.77
CA PHE A 190 -5.68 -19.01 -5.48
C PHE A 190 -6.47 -18.42 -6.63
N THR A 191 -6.15 -18.83 -7.84
CA THR A 191 -6.84 -18.38 -9.05
C THR A 191 -7.23 -19.54 -9.93
N GLU A 192 -8.30 -19.38 -10.70
CA GLU A 192 -8.73 -20.36 -11.71
C GLU A 192 -8.88 -21.76 -11.09
N GLU A 193 -8.29 -22.80 -11.68
CA GLU A 193 -8.41 -24.19 -11.23
C GLU A 193 -7.94 -24.43 -9.78
N ILE A 194 -7.08 -23.57 -9.26
CA ILE A 194 -6.64 -23.64 -7.85
C ILE A 194 -7.76 -23.15 -6.92
N SER A 195 -8.63 -22.25 -7.37
CA SER A 195 -9.75 -21.68 -6.58
C SER A 195 -11.00 -22.58 -6.54
N LYS A 196 -10.84 -23.90 -6.57
CA LYS A 196 -11.92 -24.87 -6.32
C LYS A 196 -12.34 -24.86 -4.85
N LYS A 197 -13.58 -25.28 -4.57
CA LYS A 197 -14.14 -25.37 -3.21
C LYS A 197 -13.16 -26.01 -2.22
N ASP A 198 -12.72 -27.24 -2.50
CA ASP A 198 -11.89 -28.01 -1.57
C ASP A 198 -10.55 -27.34 -1.29
N ASN A 199 -9.93 -26.75 -2.32
CA ASN A 199 -8.67 -26.02 -2.18
C ASN A 199 -8.84 -24.75 -1.35
N ILE A 200 -9.91 -23.97 -1.55
CA ILE A 200 -10.19 -22.78 -0.74
C ILE A 200 -10.39 -23.16 0.73
N LEU A 201 -11.19 -24.19 1.00
CA LEU A 201 -11.44 -24.67 2.36
C LEU A 201 -10.16 -25.20 3.03
N ALA A 202 -9.32 -25.92 2.28
CA ALA A 202 -8.02 -26.39 2.75
C ALA A 202 -7.03 -25.23 2.97
N GLY A 203 -7.05 -24.20 2.12
CA GLY A 203 -6.24 -22.98 2.28
C GLY A 203 -6.62 -22.21 3.54
N LEU A 204 -7.91 -22.13 3.86
CA LEU A 204 -8.38 -21.53 5.12
C LEU A 204 -7.93 -22.34 6.34
N ASP A 205 -7.95 -23.67 6.28
CA ASP A 205 -7.40 -24.51 7.37
C ASP A 205 -5.87 -24.34 7.51
N ALA A 206 -5.15 -24.29 6.38
CA ALA A 206 -3.71 -24.06 6.38
C ALA A 206 -3.36 -22.70 6.98
N LEU A 207 -4.10 -21.65 6.62
CA LEU A 207 -3.97 -20.32 7.18
C LEU A 207 -4.26 -20.31 8.69
N ALA A 208 -5.32 -20.99 9.14
CA ALA A 208 -5.63 -21.14 10.57
C ALA A 208 -4.47 -21.80 11.34
N ASN A 209 -3.85 -22.83 10.76
CA ASN A 209 -2.70 -23.50 11.36
C ASN A 209 -1.46 -22.60 11.39
N GLN A 210 -1.19 -21.84 10.32
CA GLN A 210 -0.05 -20.92 10.24
C GLN A 210 -0.11 -19.82 11.30
N VAL A 211 -1.29 -19.27 11.58
CA VAL A 211 -1.43 -18.17 12.55
C VAL A 211 -1.45 -18.63 14.00
N LYS A 212 -1.67 -19.93 14.25
CA LYS A 212 -1.81 -20.48 15.61
C LYS A 212 -0.59 -20.19 16.50
N GLU A 213 0.59 -20.13 15.91
CA GLU A 213 1.85 -19.86 16.61
C GLU A 213 2.20 -18.36 16.67
N ASN A 214 1.39 -17.48 16.08
CA ASN A 214 1.60 -16.04 16.05
C ASN A 214 0.42 -15.29 16.70
N PRO A 215 0.49 -14.99 18.01
CA PRO A 215 -0.59 -14.30 18.71
C PRO A 215 -0.81 -12.85 18.25
N GLU A 216 0.12 -12.27 17.48
CA GLU A 216 0.05 -10.92 16.94
C GLU A 216 -0.41 -10.90 15.47
N ALA A 217 -0.83 -12.05 14.92
CA ALA A 217 -1.20 -12.20 13.52
C ALA A 217 -2.31 -11.23 13.09
N THR A 218 -2.08 -10.58 11.95
CA THR A 218 -3.07 -9.80 11.20
C THR A 218 -3.34 -10.52 9.88
N VAL A 219 -4.57 -10.98 9.70
CA VAL A 219 -4.97 -11.83 8.57
C VAL A 219 -5.78 -11.02 7.56
N TRP A 220 -5.39 -11.12 6.30
CA TRP A 220 -6.11 -10.58 5.15
C TRP A 220 -6.67 -11.69 4.27
N ILE A 221 -7.98 -11.91 4.33
CA ILE A 221 -8.68 -12.82 3.41
C ILE A 221 -9.39 -11.97 2.37
N TYR A 222 -9.13 -12.24 1.09
CA TYR A 222 -9.77 -11.54 -0.01
C TYR A 222 -10.43 -12.53 -0.96
N TYR A 223 -11.64 -12.25 -1.40
CA TYR A 223 -12.37 -13.05 -2.37
C TYR A 223 -12.96 -12.13 -3.45
N SER A 224 -12.61 -12.39 -4.72
CA SER A 224 -13.19 -11.76 -5.91
C SER A 224 -13.83 -12.82 -6.79
N GLY A 225 -15.15 -12.71 -6.98
CA GLY A 225 -15.94 -13.71 -7.71
C GLY A 225 -17.46 -13.52 -7.57
N HIS A 226 -18.21 -14.53 -7.98
CA HIS A 226 -19.66 -14.56 -7.83
C HIS A 226 -20.08 -15.02 -6.43
N GLY A 227 -21.22 -14.49 -5.99
CA GLY A 227 -21.99 -14.97 -4.86
C GLY A 227 -23.44 -15.18 -5.29
N LEU A 228 -24.04 -16.28 -4.86
CA LEU A 228 -25.43 -16.59 -5.12
C LEU A 228 -26.21 -16.63 -3.81
N PHE A 229 -27.38 -16.01 -3.82
CA PHE A 229 -28.35 -16.10 -2.75
C PHE A 229 -29.51 -17.00 -3.22
N CYS A 230 -29.80 -18.03 -2.44
CA CYS A 230 -30.94 -18.91 -2.66
C CYS A 230 -32.18 -18.34 -1.98
N GLU A 231 -33.18 -17.92 -2.75
CA GLU A 231 -34.39 -17.31 -2.19
C GLU A 231 -35.26 -18.31 -1.43
N GLN A 232 -35.22 -19.59 -1.80
CA GLN A 232 -36.00 -20.64 -1.12
C GLN A 232 -35.41 -21.03 0.23
N THR A 233 -34.09 -21.21 0.31
CA THR A 233 -33.41 -21.64 1.55
C THR A 233 -32.87 -20.49 2.37
N GLN A 234 -32.93 -19.25 1.85
CA GLN A 234 -32.32 -18.06 2.45
C GLN A 234 -30.81 -18.23 2.72
N GLU A 235 -30.14 -19.05 1.91
CA GLU A 235 -28.75 -19.44 2.09
C GLU A 235 -27.86 -18.72 1.06
N TYR A 236 -26.69 -18.30 1.49
CA TYR A 236 -25.71 -17.63 0.64
C TYR A 236 -24.53 -18.54 0.32
N PHE A 237 -24.08 -18.48 -0.93
CA PHE A 237 -22.98 -19.29 -1.44
C PHE A 237 -21.94 -18.40 -2.12
N LEU A 238 -20.68 -18.59 -1.77
CA LEU A 238 -19.55 -18.14 -2.59
C LEU A 238 -19.31 -19.18 -3.68
N ILE A 239 -19.13 -18.73 -4.92
CA ILE A 239 -19.09 -19.57 -6.12
C ILE A 239 -17.65 -19.78 -6.61
N PRO A 240 -17.02 -20.92 -6.29
CA PRO A 240 -15.63 -21.21 -6.64
C PRO A 240 -15.50 -21.64 -8.11
N TYR A 241 -14.27 -21.91 -8.52
CA TYR A 241 -14.00 -22.48 -9.83
C TYR A 241 -14.61 -23.89 -9.93
N GLY A 242 -15.23 -24.19 -11.07
CA GLY A 242 -15.82 -25.51 -11.35
C GLY A 242 -17.16 -25.76 -10.64
N TYR A 243 -17.88 -24.71 -10.24
CA TYR A 243 -19.23 -24.83 -9.68
C TYR A 243 -20.21 -25.50 -10.66
N SER A 244 -21.24 -26.14 -10.10
CA SER A 244 -22.38 -26.68 -10.83
C SER A 244 -23.67 -26.16 -10.20
N LEU A 245 -24.54 -25.52 -10.99
CA LEU A 245 -25.85 -25.05 -10.49
C LEU A 245 -26.76 -26.20 -10.06
N GLN A 246 -26.61 -27.39 -10.65
CA GLN A 246 -27.36 -28.59 -10.28
C GLN A 246 -26.90 -29.16 -8.93
N GLU A 247 -25.62 -29.01 -8.61
CA GLU A 247 -25.00 -29.49 -7.38
C GLU A 247 -24.43 -28.33 -6.55
N ILE A 248 -25.16 -27.21 -6.45
CA ILE A 248 -24.60 -25.96 -5.90
C ILE A 248 -24.11 -26.12 -4.46
N LYS A 249 -24.87 -26.85 -3.63
CA LYS A 249 -24.51 -27.13 -2.23
C LYS A 249 -23.21 -27.91 -2.10
N LYS A 250 -22.91 -28.78 -3.07
CA LYS A 250 -21.71 -29.63 -3.08
C LYS A 250 -20.51 -28.90 -3.68
N THR A 251 -20.73 -28.09 -4.71
CA THR A 251 -19.66 -27.47 -5.51
C THR A 251 -19.37 -26.01 -5.14
N SER A 252 -20.21 -25.39 -4.31
CA SER A 252 -20.01 -24.02 -3.79
C SER A 252 -19.79 -24.03 -2.28
N ILE A 253 -19.28 -22.91 -1.75
CA ILE A 253 -19.00 -22.75 -0.32
C ILE A 253 -20.21 -22.06 0.31
N SER A 254 -20.93 -22.76 1.19
CA SER A 254 -22.04 -22.13 1.93
C SER A 254 -21.51 -21.13 2.95
N SER A 255 -22.36 -20.19 3.35
CA SER A 255 -22.06 -19.27 4.43
C SER A 255 -21.70 -19.99 5.74
N GLN A 256 -22.33 -21.14 6.02
CA GLN A 256 -22.01 -21.97 7.17
C GLN A 256 -20.61 -22.58 7.08
N GLU A 257 -20.25 -23.19 5.94
CA GLU A 257 -18.91 -23.77 5.72
C GLU A 257 -17.83 -22.69 5.84
N TRP A 258 -18.07 -21.52 5.22
CA TRP A 258 -17.18 -20.37 5.32
C TRP A 258 -17.00 -19.92 6.78
N SER A 259 -18.11 -19.68 7.48
CA SER A 259 -18.11 -19.21 8.87
C SER A 259 -17.35 -20.16 9.79
N GLN A 260 -17.55 -21.48 9.65
CA GLN A 260 -16.83 -22.50 10.41
C GLN A 260 -15.32 -22.45 10.17
N LYS A 261 -14.86 -22.19 8.95
CA LYS A 261 -13.44 -22.04 8.63
C LYS A 261 -12.87 -20.75 9.20
N ILE A 262 -13.58 -19.62 9.05
CA ILE A 262 -13.16 -18.32 9.57
C ILE A 262 -13.02 -18.32 11.10
N GLN A 263 -13.92 -19.00 11.82
CA GLN A 263 -13.86 -19.13 13.28
C GLN A 263 -12.60 -19.85 13.77
N LYS A 264 -12.04 -20.78 12.97
CA LYS A 264 -10.81 -21.50 13.33
C LYS A 264 -9.56 -20.64 13.23
N ILE A 265 -9.62 -19.52 12.50
CA ILE A 265 -8.48 -18.62 12.34
C ILE A 265 -8.39 -17.72 13.57
N GLN A 266 -7.55 -18.13 14.52
CA GLN A 266 -7.30 -17.43 15.79
C GLN A 266 -6.20 -16.37 15.64
N ALA A 267 -6.46 -15.34 14.83
CA ALA A 267 -5.57 -14.20 14.64
C ALA A 267 -5.99 -13.01 15.54
N LYS A 268 -5.03 -12.15 15.90
CA LYS A 268 -5.30 -10.91 16.64
C LYS A 268 -6.20 -9.96 15.88
N LYS A 269 -6.01 -9.89 14.55
CA LYS A 269 -6.84 -9.11 13.62
C LYS A 269 -7.18 -9.99 12.43
N LEU A 270 -8.44 -9.97 11.99
CA LEU A 270 -8.89 -10.75 10.84
C LEU A 270 -9.81 -9.90 9.97
N MET A 271 -9.40 -9.67 8.74
CA MET A 271 -10.16 -8.88 7.78
C MET A 271 -10.55 -9.77 6.61
N VAL A 272 -11.85 -9.82 6.32
CA VAL A 272 -12.40 -10.51 5.17
C VAL A 272 -12.96 -9.48 4.20
N TRP A 273 -12.42 -9.46 2.99
CA TRP A 273 -12.76 -8.52 1.92
C TRP A 273 -13.45 -9.28 0.79
N LEU A 274 -14.71 -8.97 0.56
CA LEU A 274 -15.58 -9.69 -0.37
C LEU A 274 -15.93 -8.76 -1.52
N ASP A 275 -15.19 -8.92 -2.61
CA ASP A 275 -15.52 -8.29 -3.88
C ASP A 275 -16.44 -9.18 -4.69
N CYS A 276 -17.68 -9.27 -4.22
CA CYS A 276 -18.71 -10.08 -4.82
C CYS A 276 -19.69 -9.20 -5.60
N CYS A 277 -20.24 -9.74 -6.70
CA CYS A 277 -21.37 -9.23 -7.48
C CYS A 277 -21.04 -8.31 -8.67
N HIS A 278 -20.24 -8.81 -9.62
CA HIS A 278 -19.92 -8.13 -10.88
C HIS A 278 -21.16 -7.79 -11.74
N ALA A 279 -21.26 -6.52 -12.16
CA ALA A 279 -22.32 -6.02 -13.01
C ALA A 279 -22.16 -6.46 -14.48
N GLY A 280 -22.42 -7.73 -14.74
CA GLY A 280 -22.58 -8.28 -16.09
C GLY A 280 -23.92 -8.97 -16.33
N GLY A 281 -24.71 -9.24 -15.28
CA GLY A 281 -25.89 -10.13 -15.41
C GLY A 281 -25.49 -11.46 -16.04
N MET A 282 -24.25 -11.89 -15.83
CA MET A 282 -23.67 -12.96 -16.62
C MET A 282 -24.34 -14.27 -16.24
N LEU A 283 -24.60 -14.52 -14.96
CA LEU A 283 -25.34 -15.71 -14.54
C LEU A 283 -26.87 -15.58 -14.76
N SER A 284 -27.43 -14.40 -15.06
CA SER A 284 -28.89 -14.22 -15.08
C SER A 284 -29.64 -15.18 -16.01
N LYS A 285 -29.05 -15.54 -17.16
CA LYS A 285 -29.61 -16.56 -18.08
C LYS A 285 -29.45 -17.99 -17.57
N GLU A 286 -28.38 -18.30 -16.82
CA GLU A 286 -28.18 -19.64 -16.23
C GLU A 286 -29.03 -19.85 -14.99
N LEU A 287 -29.36 -18.76 -14.29
CA LEU A 287 -30.21 -18.77 -13.10
C LEU A 287 -31.70 -18.71 -13.43
N ASP A 288 -32.07 -18.55 -14.71
CA ASP A 288 -33.48 -18.47 -15.11
C ASP A 288 -34.23 -19.75 -14.75
N GLY A 289 -35.38 -19.61 -14.08
CA GLY A 289 -36.15 -20.72 -13.53
C GLY A 289 -35.52 -21.42 -12.30
N LEU A 290 -34.36 -20.97 -11.81
CA LEU A 290 -33.75 -21.46 -10.57
C LEU A 290 -34.00 -20.50 -9.40
N PRO A 291 -34.02 -20.98 -8.15
CA PRO A 291 -34.29 -20.14 -6.97
C PRO A 291 -33.07 -19.32 -6.53
N PHE A 292 -32.19 -18.95 -7.46
CA PHE A 292 -30.92 -18.30 -7.17
C PHE A 292 -30.85 -16.94 -7.83
N ARG A 293 -30.29 -15.96 -7.11
CA ARG A 293 -29.92 -14.66 -7.68
C ARG A 293 -28.47 -14.33 -7.36
N GLU A 294 -27.81 -13.60 -8.26
CA GLU A 294 -26.54 -12.97 -7.96
C GLU A 294 -26.73 -11.96 -6.83
N SER A 295 -25.89 -12.04 -5.80
CA SER A 295 -25.95 -11.14 -4.67
C SER A 295 -24.57 -10.96 -4.04
N PRO A 296 -24.23 -9.75 -3.54
CA PRO A 296 -23.21 -9.67 -2.50
C PRO A 296 -23.73 -10.35 -1.21
N PRO A 297 -22.84 -10.65 -0.25
CA PRO A 297 -23.24 -11.28 1.00
C PRO A 297 -24.21 -10.37 1.77
N PRO A 298 -25.42 -10.82 2.13
CA PRO A 298 -26.30 -10.05 2.99
C PRO A 298 -25.73 -9.88 4.41
N LYS A 299 -26.22 -8.85 5.11
CA LYS A 299 -25.79 -8.56 6.48
C LYS A 299 -26.12 -9.75 7.40
N GLY A 300 -25.16 -10.14 8.23
CA GLY A 300 -25.34 -11.22 9.20
C GLY A 300 -25.27 -12.64 8.62
N ILE A 301 -25.07 -12.84 7.31
CA ILE A 301 -24.98 -14.21 6.76
C ILE A 301 -23.60 -14.82 6.94
N LEU A 302 -22.56 -13.99 7.03
CA LEU A 302 -21.19 -14.43 7.29
C LEU A 302 -20.89 -14.13 8.76
N GLU A 303 -21.20 -15.11 9.60
CA GLU A 303 -20.95 -15.07 11.04
C GLU A 303 -19.60 -15.74 11.35
N GLY A 304 -19.14 -15.67 12.60
CA GLY A 304 -17.82 -16.19 12.99
C GLY A 304 -16.78 -15.15 13.37
N LEU A 305 -17.25 -13.95 13.70
CA LEU A 305 -16.44 -12.89 14.30
C LEU A 305 -16.58 -12.81 15.82
N ALA A 306 -17.56 -13.53 16.40
CA ALA A 306 -17.99 -13.57 17.83
C ALA A 306 -16.91 -13.90 18.88
N SER A 307 -15.64 -14.04 18.46
CA SER A 307 -14.52 -14.36 19.34
C SER A 307 -13.27 -13.61 18.90
N GLY A 308 -12.93 -12.55 19.63
CA GLY A 308 -11.67 -11.81 19.48
C GLY A 308 -11.86 -10.38 18.95
N ALA A 309 -10.87 -9.53 19.22
CA ALA A 309 -10.89 -8.13 18.77
C ALA A 309 -10.44 -8.00 17.30
N GLY A 310 -10.87 -6.93 16.62
CA GLY A 310 -10.47 -6.54 15.27
C GLY A 310 -10.79 -7.55 14.18
N ARG A 311 -12.00 -8.12 14.24
CA ARG A 311 -12.52 -9.07 13.24
C ARG A 311 -13.58 -8.38 12.40
N VAL A 312 -13.36 -8.27 11.09
CA VAL A 312 -14.22 -7.49 10.18
C VAL A 312 -14.51 -8.22 8.89
N VAL A 313 -15.72 -8.05 8.38
CA VAL A 313 -16.14 -8.50 7.05
C VAL A 313 -16.63 -7.28 6.27
N ILE A 314 -16.03 -7.04 5.11
CA ILE A 314 -16.30 -5.92 4.23
C ILE A 314 -16.78 -6.47 2.90
N ALA A 315 -17.88 -5.92 2.37
CA ALA A 315 -18.36 -6.22 1.03
C ALA A 315 -18.21 -5.00 0.12
N SER A 316 -17.93 -5.24 -1.17
CA SER A 316 -17.71 -4.20 -2.17
C SER A 316 -18.95 -3.39 -2.53
N CYS A 317 -20.15 -3.91 -2.24
CA CYS A 317 -21.42 -3.21 -2.45
C CYS A 317 -22.52 -3.67 -1.47
N LYS A 318 -23.59 -2.88 -1.34
CA LYS A 318 -24.79 -3.26 -0.57
C LYS A 318 -25.64 -4.32 -1.30
N GLU A 319 -26.54 -5.00 -0.59
CA GLU A 319 -27.36 -6.11 -1.10
C GLU A 319 -28.08 -5.84 -2.45
N LYS A 320 -28.61 -4.63 -2.63
CA LYS A 320 -29.34 -4.23 -3.86
C LYS A 320 -28.46 -3.50 -4.89
N GLN A 321 -27.15 -3.59 -4.74
CA GLN A 321 -26.15 -2.94 -5.58
C GLN A 321 -25.29 -3.98 -6.28
N LYS A 322 -24.49 -3.52 -7.25
CA LYS A 322 -23.53 -4.36 -7.97
C LYS A 322 -22.12 -3.81 -7.78
N SER A 323 -21.13 -4.68 -7.85
CA SER A 323 -19.72 -4.34 -8.02
C SER A 323 -19.42 -4.13 -9.50
N TYR A 324 -18.78 -3.03 -9.88
CA TYR A 324 -18.56 -2.65 -11.27
C TYR A 324 -17.11 -2.84 -11.71
N ILE A 325 -16.95 -2.97 -13.02
CA ILE A 325 -15.68 -2.87 -13.73
C ILE A 325 -15.87 -1.72 -14.72
N LEU A 326 -14.99 -0.72 -14.68
CA LEU A 326 -15.06 0.41 -15.61
C LEU A 326 -14.54 -0.02 -17.00
N PRO A 327 -15.03 0.60 -18.09
CA PRO A 327 -14.50 0.33 -19.42
C PRO A 327 -12.97 0.52 -19.48
N GLY A 328 -12.25 -0.50 -19.96
CA GLY A 328 -10.78 -0.48 -20.05
C GLY A 328 -10.03 -0.73 -18.74
N ALA A 329 -10.74 -0.92 -17.61
CA ALA A 329 -10.09 -1.22 -16.34
C ALA A 329 -9.58 -2.67 -16.29
N THR A 330 -8.42 -2.86 -15.65
CA THR A 330 -7.82 -4.18 -15.41
C THR A 330 -8.33 -4.84 -14.14
N ASN A 331 -8.82 -4.05 -13.18
CA ASN A 331 -9.33 -4.47 -11.88
C ASN A 331 -10.78 -4.00 -11.69
N SER A 332 -11.48 -4.56 -10.71
CA SER A 332 -12.77 -4.04 -10.27
C SER A 332 -12.63 -2.63 -9.69
N VAL A 333 -13.72 -1.87 -9.60
CA VAL A 333 -13.72 -0.54 -8.95
C VAL A 333 -13.28 -0.66 -7.49
N PHE A 334 -13.77 -1.67 -6.78
CA PHE A 334 -13.46 -1.85 -5.36
C PHE A 334 -11.99 -2.18 -5.14
N THR A 335 -11.45 -3.10 -5.92
CA THR A 335 -10.03 -3.48 -5.88
C THR A 335 -9.15 -2.31 -6.31
N THR A 336 -9.55 -1.54 -7.33
CA THR A 336 -8.82 -0.33 -7.74
C THR A 336 -8.65 0.62 -6.56
N CYS A 337 -9.74 0.95 -5.85
CA CYS A 337 -9.65 1.83 -4.68
C CYS A 337 -8.86 1.21 -3.50
N LEU A 338 -8.92 -0.11 -3.31
CA LEU A 338 -8.07 -0.79 -2.32
C LEU A 338 -6.58 -0.62 -2.66
N LEU A 339 -6.21 -0.83 -3.93
CA LEU A 339 -4.83 -0.66 -4.37
C LEU A 339 -4.36 0.79 -4.19
N GLU A 340 -5.20 1.77 -4.55
CA GLU A 340 -4.89 3.20 -4.41
C GLU A 340 -4.60 3.58 -2.95
N VAL A 341 -5.47 3.23 -2.00
CA VAL A 341 -5.26 3.60 -0.60
C VAL A 341 -4.07 2.87 0.02
N LEU A 342 -3.83 1.60 -0.35
CA LEU A 342 -2.67 0.85 0.13
C LEU A 342 -1.35 1.35 -0.49
N GLN A 343 -1.41 2.06 -1.63
CA GLN A 343 -0.32 2.84 -2.21
C GLN A 343 -0.17 4.23 -1.57
N GLY A 344 -0.97 4.54 -0.54
CA GLY A 344 -0.87 5.76 0.24
C GLY A 344 -1.78 6.90 -0.23
N GLN A 345 -2.63 6.67 -1.24
CA GLN A 345 -3.52 7.72 -1.72
C GLN A 345 -4.59 8.07 -0.67
N GLY A 346 -4.85 9.36 -0.51
CA GLY A 346 -5.87 9.88 0.41
C GLY A 346 -5.55 9.71 1.89
N LEU A 347 -4.31 9.31 2.25
CA LEU A 347 -3.82 9.33 3.62
C LEU A 347 -3.35 10.74 4.00
N THR A 348 -3.85 11.27 5.11
CA THR A 348 -3.60 12.66 5.54
C THR A 348 -2.53 12.79 6.62
N ASP A 349 -2.29 11.75 7.40
CA ASP A 349 -1.30 11.77 8.49
C ASP A 349 0.05 11.27 7.98
N SER A 350 1.05 12.14 7.85
CA SER A 350 2.35 11.75 7.27
C SER A 350 3.34 11.07 8.24
N ASN A 351 2.99 10.96 9.53
CA ASN A 351 3.90 10.50 10.59
C ASN A 351 3.61 9.09 11.14
N ASP A 352 2.53 8.44 10.72
CA ASP A 352 2.21 7.07 11.13
C ASP A 352 2.90 6.07 10.19
N GLU A 353 3.55 5.05 10.74
CA GLU A 353 4.32 4.07 9.98
C GLU A 353 3.41 3.03 9.31
N TYR A 354 2.12 3.00 9.68
CA TYR A 354 1.16 2.03 9.19
C TYR A 354 -0.03 2.68 8.48
N ILE A 355 -0.63 1.94 7.57
CA ILE A 355 -1.99 2.24 7.09
C ILE A 355 -2.97 1.57 8.05
N ARG A 356 -3.91 2.35 8.59
CA ARG A 356 -4.89 1.87 9.57
C ARG A 356 -6.24 1.55 8.95
N PHE A 357 -6.99 0.66 9.60
CA PHE A 357 -8.25 0.15 9.09
C PHE A 357 -9.26 1.25 8.71
N PHE A 358 -9.50 2.24 9.57
CA PHE A 358 -10.47 3.28 9.27
C PHE A 358 -9.99 4.27 8.19
N GLN A 359 -8.68 4.36 7.93
CA GLN A 359 -8.18 5.13 6.79
C GLN A 359 -8.58 4.45 5.47
N ILE A 360 -8.41 3.13 5.39
CA ILE A 360 -8.86 2.31 4.26
C ILE A 360 -10.37 2.47 4.09
N MET A 361 -11.15 2.26 5.14
CA MET A 361 -12.61 2.36 5.07
C MET A 361 -13.10 3.76 4.66
N SER A 362 -12.51 4.82 5.23
CA SER A 362 -12.84 6.20 4.87
C SER A 362 -12.56 6.48 3.39
N TYR A 363 -11.43 6.00 2.87
CA TYR A 363 -11.10 6.14 1.45
C TYR A 363 -12.12 5.39 0.58
N LEU A 364 -12.41 4.12 0.90
CA LEU A 364 -13.34 3.28 0.13
C LEU A 364 -14.76 3.87 0.12
N TYR A 365 -15.28 4.32 1.26
CA TYR A 365 -16.60 4.94 1.36
C TYR A 365 -16.73 6.24 0.55
N LYS A 366 -15.62 6.95 0.35
CA LYS A 366 -15.58 8.15 -0.48
C LYS A 366 -15.39 7.83 -1.96
N LYS A 367 -14.34 7.08 -2.31
CA LYS A 367 -13.90 6.93 -3.69
C LYS A 367 -14.71 5.95 -4.52
N VAL A 368 -15.19 4.85 -3.94
CA VAL A 368 -15.97 3.88 -4.71
C VAL A 368 -17.24 4.51 -5.28
N PRO A 369 -18.10 5.21 -4.50
CA PRO A 369 -19.27 5.91 -5.06
C PRO A 369 -18.90 7.02 -6.06
N GLU A 370 -17.78 7.71 -5.83
CA GLU A 370 -17.30 8.79 -6.71
C GLU A 370 -16.90 8.28 -8.11
N LEU A 371 -16.33 7.08 -8.21
CA LEU A 371 -15.90 6.49 -9.49
C LEU A 371 -17.07 5.98 -10.34
N VAL A 372 -18.14 5.48 -9.72
CA VAL A 372 -19.27 4.88 -10.46
C VAL A 372 -20.47 5.80 -10.65
N LYS A 373 -20.45 7.04 -10.13
CA LYS A 373 -21.42 8.17 -10.23
C LYS A 373 -22.88 7.85 -10.62
N THR A 374 -23.09 7.33 -11.82
CA THR A 374 -24.40 7.00 -12.42
C THR A 374 -24.96 5.65 -11.98
N LYS A 375 -24.16 4.79 -11.35
CA LYS A 375 -24.57 3.47 -10.86
C LYS A 375 -24.17 3.32 -9.39
N PRO A 376 -25.08 2.94 -8.48
CA PRO A 376 -24.76 2.90 -7.07
C PRO A 376 -23.89 1.67 -6.73
N GLN A 377 -22.66 1.93 -6.28
CA GLN A 377 -21.80 0.98 -5.59
C GLN A 377 -21.28 1.63 -4.32
N ASN A 378 -21.62 1.06 -3.17
CA ASN A 378 -21.23 1.57 -1.86
C ASN A 378 -20.68 0.40 -1.04
N PRO A 379 -19.38 0.39 -0.72
CA PRO A 379 -18.83 -0.59 0.20
C PRO A 379 -19.57 -0.57 1.53
N ILE A 380 -19.57 -1.70 2.23
CA ILE A 380 -20.23 -1.81 3.53
C ILE A 380 -19.42 -2.71 4.46
N LEU A 381 -19.27 -2.26 5.71
CA LEU A 381 -18.88 -3.13 6.82
C LEU A 381 -20.07 -4.03 7.17
N VAL A 382 -20.01 -5.29 6.74
CA VAL A 382 -21.06 -6.31 6.92
C VAL A 382 -21.15 -6.71 8.39
N SER A 383 -19.99 -6.90 9.01
CA SER A 383 -19.84 -7.24 10.43
C SER A 383 -18.49 -6.75 10.93
N GLY A 384 -18.41 -6.40 12.22
CA GLY A 384 -17.21 -5.89 12.86
C GLY A 384 -17.27 -6.07 14.37
N GLU A 385 -16.23 -6.65 14.95
CA GLU A 385 -16.10 -6.90 16.39
C GLU A 385 -14.73 -6.45 16.90
N GLY A 386 -14.72 -5.76 18.04
CA GLY A 386 -13.53 -5.21 18.69
C GLY A 386 -12.69 -4.32 17.79
N ILE A 387 -13.33 -3.44 17.01
CA ILE A 387 -12.69 -2.52 16.05
C ILE A 387 -12.36 -1.14 16.65
N ASP A 388 -12.43 -1.03 17.97
CA ASP A 388 -12.31 0.24 18.69
C ASP A 388 -10.90 0.85 18.61
N ASP A 389 -9.89 0.04 18.24
CA ASP A 389 -8.47 0.40 18.30
C ASP A 389 -7.86 0.89 16.98
N ASN A 390 -8.66 1.13 15.93
CA ASN A 390 -8.21 1.56 14.59
C ASN A 390 -6.87 0.90 14.18
N PHE A 391 -6.87 -0.42 14.17
CA PHE A 391 -5.65 -1.22 14.12
C PHE A 391 -4.85 -1.04 12.81
N ALA A 392 -3.54 -1.29 12.91
CA ALA A 392 -2.63 -1.31 11.78
C ALA A 392 -2.95 -2.48 10.84
N VAL A 393 -3.00 -2.19 9.54
CA VAL A 393 -3.34 -3.17 8.50
C VAL A 393 -2.10 -3.55 7.70
N CYS A 394 -1.23 -2.60 7.39
CA CYS A 394 0.02 -2.85 6.69
C CYS A 394 1.01 -1.71 6.94
N CYS A 395 2.27 -1.89 6.55
CA CYS A 395 3.22 -0.78 6.49
C CYS A 395 2.72 0.30 5.53
N ARG A 396 3.06 1.56 5.84
CA ARG A 396 2.80 2.69 4.95
C ARG A 396 3.91 2.79 3.90
N PRO A 397 3.58 3.14 2.65
CA PRO A 397 4.59 3.43 1.64
C PRO A 397 5.56 4.51 2.10
N ARG A 398 6.86 4.28 1.87
CA ARG A 398 7.89 5.28 2.15
C ARG A 398 7.67 6.52 1.27
N LYS A 399 7.99 7.72 1.81
CA LYS A 399 7.89 8.98 1.09
C LYS A 399 8.61 8.86 -0.29
N GLY A 400 8.01 9.44 -1.33
CA GLY A 400 8.49 9.33 -2.72
C GLY A 400 7.96 8.16 -3.56
N VAL A 401 7.21 7.19 -2.98
CA VAL A 401 6.57 6.08 -3.74
C VAL A 401 5.07 6.32 -4.00
N ALA A 402 4.46 7.30 -3.34
CA ALA A 402 3.07 7.68 -3.59
C ALA A 402 2.93 8.25 -5.02
N ILE A 403 2.13 7.58 -5.85
CA ILE A 403 1.93 7.99 -7.24
C ILE A 403 0.99 9.19 -7.28
N ASP A 404 1.47 10.31 -7.82
CA ASP A 404 0.65 11.40 -8.33
C ASP A 404 0.08 10.99 -9.69
N GLN A 405 -1.23 10.76 -9.75
CA GLN A 405 -1.97 10.70 -11.00
C GLN A 405 -3.11 11.74 -10.97
N SER A 406 -2.75 13.03 -10.93
CA SER A 406 -3.65 14.06 -11.43
C SER A 406 -3.74 13.97 -12.95
N GLY A 407 -4.63 13.11 -13.46
CA GLY A 407 -5.10 13.19 -14.83
C GLY A 407 -6.18 14.26 -14.95
N GLU A 408 -5.83 15.44 -15.47
CA GLU A 408 -6.79 16.32 -16.15
C GLU A 408 -6.35 16.56 -17.61
N PRO A 409 -7.30 16.62 -18.55
CA PRO A 409 -7.04 16.59 -19.99
C PRO A 409 -6.53 17.93 -20.54
N ALA A 410 -5.78 17.82 -21.64
CA ALA A 410 -5.24 18.92 -22.42
C ALA A 410 -6.26 20.02 -22.75
N GLY A 411 -5.85 21.28 -22.56
CA GLY A 411 -6.58 22.44 -23.07
C GLY A 411 -6.04 23.79 -22.62
N GLN A 412 -5.33 24.45 -23.55
CA GLN A 412 -5.19 25.91 -23.73
C GLN A 412 -4.17 26.69 -22.88
N THR A 413 -3.10 27.02 -23.60
CA THR A 413 -2.27 28.23 -23.55
C THR A 413 -2.91 29.44 -22.88
N ASP A 414 -2.16 30.10 -21.98
CA ASP A 414 -1.91 31.53 -22.16
C ASP A 414 -0.64 32.04 -21.45
N THR A 415 -0.11 33.07 -22.08
CA THR A 415 1.26 33.58 -22.02
C THR A 415 1.65 34.43 -20.81
N LYS A 416 2.98 34.59 -20.64
CA LYS A 416 3.74 35.71 -20.03
C LYS A 416 3.76 35.84 -18.49
N ARG A 417 4.95 35.64 -17.92
CA ARG A 417 5.77 36.77 -17.42
C ARG A 417 7.22 36.34 -17.19
N GLU A 418 8.12 37.06 -17.86
CA GLU A 418 9.57 36.99 -17.73
C GLU A 418 10.07 37.67 -16.45
N ALA A 419 11.26 37.21 -16.05
CA ALA A 419 12.35 37.91 -15.36
C ALA A 419 12.11 38.52 -13.97
N ASN A 420 12.90 38.05 -12.99
CA ASN A 420 14.08 38.82 -12.59
C ASN A 420 15.10 37.96 -11.83
N PHE A 421 16.31 37.94 -12.38
CA PHE A 421 17.55 37.64 -11.68
C PHE A 421 17.90 38.87 -10.84
N GLU A 422 17.99 38.73 -9.52
CA GLU A 422 18.83 39.61 -8.71
C GLU A 422 19.78 38.76 -7.87
N THR A 423 21.05 39.06 -8.08
CA THR A 423 22.21 38.65 -7.32
C THR A 423 22.14 39.25 -5.92
N ASN A 424 22.44 38.49 -4.86
CA ASN A 424 23.26 38.99 -3.75
C ASN A 424 23.65 37.93 -2.70
N LYS A 425 24.96 37.93 -2.45
CA LYS A 425 25.69 37.89 -1.16
C LYS A 425 25.60 36.66 -0.25
N ILE A 426 26.81 36.22 0.09
CA ILE A 426 27.18 35.22 1.10
C ILE A 426 26.77 35.75 2.48
N GLY A 427 25.78 35.11 3.11
CA GLY A 427 25.31 35.38 4.47
C GLY A 427 25.82 34.34 5.47
N THR A 428 26.22 34.80 6.65
CA THR A 428 26.74 34.00 7.77
C THR A 428 25.66 33.13 8.43
N THR A 429 26.07 32.21 9.32
CA THR A 429 25.23 31.22 10.02
C THR A 429 23.95 31.75 10.69
N SER A 430 23.83 33.05 10.96
CA SER A 430 22.61 33.68 11.50
C SER A 430 21.48 33.79 10.47
N ASP A 431 21.79 33.93 9.16
CA ASP A 431 20.80 34.03 8.09
C ASP A 431 20.06 32.69 7.88
N SER A 432 20.75 31.57 8.12
CA SER A 432 20.16 30.22 8.05
C SER A 432 19.12 29.98 9.14
N LEU A 433 19.36 30.44 10.36
CA LEU A 433 18.43 30.28 11.48
C LEU A 433 17.19 31.17 11.29
N SER A 434 17.40 32.42 10.87
CA SER A 434 16.32 33.36 10.53
C SER A 434 15.42 32.80 9.42
N GLN A 435 16.01 32.15 8.41
CA GLN A 435 15.23 31.52 7.33
C GLN A 435 14.45 30.28 7.80
N ILE A 436 15.03 29.45 8.68
CA ILE A 436 14.33 28.29 9.27
C ILE A 436 13.12 28.76 10.10
N LEU A 437 13.32 29.76 10.98
CA LEU A 437 12.24 30.29 11.82
C LEU A 437 11.13 30.95 10.99
N LYS A 438 11.47 31.64 9.88
CA LYS A 438 10.48 32.18 8.93
C LYS A 438 9.66 31.08 8.25
N ASN A 439 10.29 29.98 7.85
CA ASN A 439 9.58 28.86 7.23
C ASN A 439 8.64 28.16 8.22
N GLN A 440 9.07 27.98 9.47
CA GLN A 440 8.21 27.44 10.55
C GLN A 440 7.03 28.37 10.85
N LEU A 441 7.27 29.68 10.89
CA LEU A 441 6.21 30.67 11.07
C LEU A 441 5.19 30.63 9.92
N GLN A 442 5.65 30.48 8.68
CA GLN A 442 4.78 30.38 7.50
C GLN A 442 3.88 29.13 7.53
N ASP A 443 4.41 28.00 8.01
CA ASP A 443 3.65 26.77 8.16
C ASP A 443 2.57 26.91 9.25
N LEU A 444 2.94 27.41 10.43
CA LEU A 444 1.97 27.66 11.51
C LEU A 444 0.89 28.69 11.12
N CYS A 445 1.24 29.77 10.39
CA CYS A 445 0.24 30.71 9.87
C CYS A 445 -0.74 30.03 8.89
N SER A 446 -0.26 29.06 8.11
CA SER A 446 -1.09 28.30 7.18
C SER A 446 -2.02 27.33 7.91
N GLN A 447 -1.53 26.68 8.98
CA GLN A 447 -2.34 25.87 9.88
C GLN A 447 -3.42 26.70 10.60
N LEU A 448 -3.08 27.92 11.06
CA LEU A 448 -4.02 28.86 11.70
C LEU A 448 -5.15 29.26 10.73
N SER A 449 -4.80 29.53 9.47
CA SER A 449 -5.77 29.87 8.42
C SER A 449 -6.76 28.73 8.16
N LEU A 450 -6.26 27.49 8.06
CA LEU A 450 -7.10 26.30 7.87
C LEU A 450 -8.03 26.06 9.06
N LEU A 451 -7.53 26.27 10.28
CA LEU A 451 -8.31 26.12 11.50
C LEU A 451 -9.42 27.17 11.62
N ASN A 452 -9.11 28.43 11.30
CA ASN A 452 -10.11 29.50 11.21
C ASN A 452 -11.19 29.19 10.15
N GLN A 453 -10.81 28.60 9.02
CA GLN A 453 -11.77 28.17 8.00
C GLN A 453 -12.72 27.06 8.51
N LYS A 454 -12.20 26.10 9.30
CA LYS A 454 -12.99 25.02 9.92
C LYS A 454 -13.96 25.58 10.98
N ILE A 455 -13.47 26.45 11.88
CA ILE A 455 -14.30 27.12 12.88
C ILE A 455 -15.44 27.89 12.20
N GLY A 456 -15.13 28.70 11.18
CA GLY A 456 -16.14 29.46 10.46
C GLY A 456 -17.17 28.60 9.71
N LYS A 457 -16.80 27.39 9.24
CA LYS A 457 -17.76 26.44 8.65
C LYS A 457 -18.72 25.88 9.71
N LEU A 458 -18.22 25.55 10.90
CA LEU A 458 -19.04 25.02 11.99
C LEU A 458 -19.92 26.10 12.62
N GLU A 459 -19.43 27.34 12.76
CA GLU A 459 -20.24 28.48 13.23
C GLU A 459 -21.40 28.78 12.26
N ARG A 460 -21.17 28.69 10.94
CA ARG A 460 -22.25 28.76 9.94
C ARG A 460 -23.22 27.58 10.04
N ALA A 461 -22.72 26.37 10.27
CA ALA A 461 -23.56 25.18 10.44
C ALA A 461 -24.43 25.27 11.70
N LYS A 462 -23.93 25.89 12.78
CA LYS A 462 -24.68 26.17 14.01
C LYS A 462 -25.88 27.09 13.76
N ILE A 463 -25.69 28.17 12.99
CA ILE A 463 -26.76 29.15 12.68
C ILE A 463 -27.91 28.52 11.86
N ILE A 464 -27.60 27.50 11.04
CA ILE A 464 -28.56 26.89 10.10
C ILE A 464 -29.37 25.75 10.75
N ASN A 465 -28.92 25.22 11.89
CA ASN A 465 -29.47 23.98 12.45
C ASN A 465 -30.50 24.25 13.56
N ALA A 466 -31.70 23.68 13.44
CA ALA A 466 -32.78 23.81 14.42
C ALA A 466 -32.86 22.61 15.41
N ASN A 467 -31.91 21.67 15.35
CA ASN A 467 -31.88 20.48 16.19
C ASN A 467 -30.94 20.68 17.42
N PRO A 468 -31.49 20.69 18.66
CA PRO A 468 -30.71 20.95 19.88
C PRO A 468 -29.59 19.93 20.16
N LEU A 469 -29.74 18.67 19.72
CA LEU A 469 -28.72 17.63 19.94
C LEU A 469 -27.52 17.81 19.01
N LEU A 470 -27.76 18.15 17.74
CA LEU A 470 -26.65 18.48 16.83
C LEU A 470 -25.99 19.81 17.21
N GLU A 471 -26.74 20.76 17.78
CA GLU A 471 -26.19 22.02 18.24
C GLU A 471 -25.15 21.80 19.35
N PHE A 472 -25.44 20.93 20.32
CA PHE A 472 -24.50 20.56 21.39
C PHE A 472 -23.20 19.92 20.84
N ASP A 473 -23.31 18.98 19.89
CA ASP A 473 -22.15 18.35 19.27
C ASP A 473 -21.31 19.35 18.44
N ILE A 474 -21.97 20.29 17.75
CA ILE A 474 -21.30 21.37 17.01
C ILE A 474 -20.58 22.32 17.97
N GLU A 475 -21.19 22.65 19.13
CA GLU A 475 -20.57 23.49 20.15
C GLU A 475 -19.32 22.88 20.78
N GLN A 476 -19.37 21.59 21.13
CA GLN A 476 -18.20 20.87 21.66
C GLN A 476 -17.05 20.86 20.65
N ASN A 477 -17.35 20.63 19.36
CA ASN A 477 -16.36 20.67 18.30
C ASN A 477 -15.77 22.08 18.08
N ILE A 478 -16.61 23.13 18.12
CA ILE A 478 -16.12 24.51 18.03
C ILE A 478 -15.22 24.87 19.23
N SER A 479 -15.59 24.44 20.44
CA SER A 479 -14.80 24.70 21.66
C SER A 479 -13.41 24.08 21.56
N LYS A 480 -13.33 22.81 21.16
CA LYS A 480 -12.05 22.10 20.98
C LYS A 480 -11.16 22.77 19.91
N LEU A 481 -11.75 23.15 18.77
CA LEU A 481 -10.99 23.84 17.72
C LEU A 481 -10.52 25.25 18.14
N LYS A 482 -11.25 25.93 19.04
CA LYS A 482 -10.83 27.21 19.62
C LYS A 482 -9.67 27.05 20.61
N GLU A 483 -9.61 25.94 21.34
CA GLU A 483 -8.44 25.59 22.16
C GLU A 483 -7.21 25.30 21.31
N ASP A 484 -7.34 24.49 20.26
CA ASP A 484 -6.27 24.22 19.29
C ASP A 484 -5.77 25.53 18.66
N ARG A 485 -6.70 26.46 18.33
CA ARG A 485 -6.37 27.77 17.76
C ARG A 485 -5.53 28.60 18.73
N LYS A 486 -5.93 28.63 20.00
CA LYS A 486 -5.22 29.38 21.04
C LYS A 486 -3.83 28.82 21.29
N SER A 487 -3.67 27.49 21.27
CA SER A 487 -2.36 26.84 21.38
C SER A 487 -1.43 27.25 20.23
N LEU A 488 -1.96 27.27 19.01
CA LEU A 488 -1.20 27.65 17.82
C LEU A 488 -0.85 29.16 17.80
N GLU A 489 -1.75 30.02 18.27
CA GLU A 489 -1.50 31.47 18.43
C GLU A 489 -0.33 31.72 19.40
N ILE A 490 -0.27 30.98 20.52
CA ILE A 490 0.84 31.05 21.49
C ILE A 490 2.17 30.60 20.86
N GLU A 491 2.16 29.54 20.06
CA GLU A 491 3.35 29.03 19.38
C GLU A 491 3.87 30.01 18.32
N ILE A 492 2.97 30.65 17.57
CA ILE A 492 3.29 31.72 16.62
C ILE A 492 3.89 32.93 17.35
N GLU A 493 3.35 33.31 18.51
CA GLU A 493 3.84 34.41 19.32
C GLU A 493 5.24 34.14 19.88
N ASP A 494 5.50 32.92 20.38
CA ASP A 494 6.84 32.51 20.84
C ASP A 494 7.86 32.48 19.69
N LEU A 495 7.48 31.97 18.52
CA LEU A 495 8.33 31.99 17.33
C LEU A 495 8.64 33.41 16.85
N ASN A 496 7.67 34.32 16.85
CA ASN A 496 7.88 35.72 16.52
C ASN A 496 8.82 36.41 17.52
N ARG A 497 8.67 36.11 18.82
CA ARG A 497 9.58 36.59 19.86
C ARG A 497 11.01 36.12 19.62
N ARG A 498 11.23 34.82 19.38
CA ARG A 498 12.55 34.26 19.06
C ARG A 498 13.17 34.85 17.79
N LEU A 499 12.34 35.17 16.80
CA LEU A 499 12.75 35.80 15.54
C LEU A 499 13.14 37.27 15.75
N SER A 500 12.48 37.97 16.67
CA SER A 500 12.85 39.33 17.10
C SER A 500 14.12 39.36 17.95
N GLU A 501 14.29 38.41 18.87
CA GLU A 501 15.49 38.26 19.70
C GLU A 501 16.72 37.93 18.85
N SER A 502 16.55 37.08 17.82
CA SER A 502 17.58 36.77 16.84
C SER A 502 17.98 37.97 15.95
N ARG A 503 17.12 38.99 15.84
CA ARG A 503 17.44 40.25 15.13
C ARG A 503 18.13 41.25 16.04
N SER A 504 17.76 41.33 17.32
CA SER A 504 18.41 42.21 18.31
C SER A 504 19.82 41.76 18.70
N SER A 505 20.16 40.48 18.53
CA SER A 505 21.53 39.98 18.74
C SER A 505 22.51 40.30 17.59
N LEU A 506 22.04 41.01 16.56
CA LEU A 506 22.79 41.41 15.36
C LEU A 506 23.02 42.94 15.26
N GLU A 507 22.38 43.73 16.12
CA GLU A 507 22.67 45.17 16.35
C GLU A 507 23.58 45.32 17.57
#